data_AF-A0A6I4VSG6-F1
#
_entry.id   AF-A0A6I4VSG6-F1
#
_cell.length_a   1.000
_cell.length_b   1.000
_cell.length_c   1.000
_cell.angle_alpha   90.00
_cell.angle_beta   90.00
_cell.angle_gamma   90.00
#
_symmetry.space_group_name_H-M   'P 1'
#
loop_
_entity.id
_entity.type
_entity.pdbx_description
1 polymer ?
#
loop_
_entity_poly.entity_id
_entity_poly.type
_entity_poly.pdbx_seq_one_letter_code
_entity_poly.pdbx_strand_id
1 'polypeptide(L)'
;MILGELDILILDEPFAHIDVATGKEMSEILSYLAKSYNCALLMINHVDTLDPPEATAYVFGESGKGIVEIGRVDVLRQSDDSLYVHTLFEKTAQNTVIPQHRWDEIVAMTKIR
;
A
#
# COMPACT_ATOMS: atom_id res chain seq x y z
N MET A 1 -11.91 -1.65 -14.43
CA MET A 1 -13.18 -2.29 -14.82
C MET A 1 -13.35 -3.53 -13.95
N ILE A 2 -14.34 -3.53 -13.05
CA ILE A 2 -14.66 -4.73 -12.25
C ILE A 2 -15.68 -5.54 -13.05
N LEU A 3 -15.31 -6.75 -13.47
CA LEU A 3 -16.17 -7.71 -14.18
C LEU A 3 -15.95 -9.10 -13.55
N GLY A 4 -16.99 -9.68 -12.95
CA GLY A 4 -17.02 -11.08 -12.50
C GLY A 4 -16.49 -11.36 -11.08
N GLU A 5 -16.36 -12.65 -10.75
CA GLU A 5 -15.57 -13.13 -9.60
C GLU A 5 -14.09 -12.91 -9.94
N LEU A 6 -13.48 -11.91 -9.33
CA LEU A 6 -12.06 -11.58 -9.48
C LEU A 6 -11.34 -12.06 -8.24
N ASP A 7 -10.25 -12.81 -8.40
CA ASP A 7 -9.41 -13.21 -7.27
C ASP A 7 -8.52 -12.06 -6.79
N ILE A 8 -8.16 -11.12 -7.69
CA ILE A 8 -7.23 -10.02 -7.42
C ILE A 8 -7.64 -8.75 -8.18
N LEU A 9 -7.59 -7.61 -7.49
CA LEU A 9 -7.70 -6.26 -8.06
C LEU A 9 -6.33 -5.56 -7.94
N ILE A 10 -5.75 -5.14 -9.07
CA ILE A 10 -4.49 -4.39 -9.11
C ILE A 10 -4.77 -2.96 -9.57
N LEU A 11 -4.35 -1.98 -8.80
CA LEU A 11 -4.55 -0.57 -9.05
C LEU A 11 -3.21 0.17 -9.02
N ASP A 12 -2.85 0.78 -10.14
CA ASP A 12 -1.66 1.63 -10.25
C ASP A 12 -2.07 3.10 -10.09
N GLU A 13 -1.56 3.75 -9.05
CA GLU A 13 -1.90 5.11 -8.63
C GLU A 13 -3.40 5.46 -8.69
N PRO A 14 -4.31 4.68 -8.04
CA PRO A 14 -5.77 4.84 -8.16
C PRO A 14 -6.31 6.20 -7.72
N PHE A 15 -5.55 6.92 -6.91
CA PHE A 15 -5.95 8.22 -6.35
C PHE A 15 -5.24 9.40 -7.01
N ALA A 16 -4.45 9.15 -8.06
CA ALA A 16 -3.78 10.22 -8.78
C ALA A 16 -4.82 11.25 -9.27
N HIS A 17 -4.50 12.53 -9.10
CA HIS A 17 -5.35 13.66 -9.51
C HIS A 17 -6.67 13.82 -8.74
N ILE A 18 -6.86 13.09 -7.63
CA ILE A 18 -7.98 13.25 -6.70
C ILE A 18 -7.48 13.97 -5.43
N ASP A 19 -8.31 14.80 -4.80
CA ASP A 19 -7.96 15.41 -3.53
C ASP A 19 -7.92 14.38 -2.38
N VAL A 20 -7.21 14.71 -1.30
CA VAL A 20 -6.97 13.77 -0.19
C VAL A 20 -8.26 13.32 0.50
N ALA A 21 -9.28 14.18 0.61
CA ALA A 21 -10.53 13.82 1.28
C ALA A 21 -11.31 12.80 0.42
N THR A 22 -11.52 13.12 -0.86
CA THR A 22 -12.19 12.20 -1.80
C THR A 22 -11.40 10.90 -1.98
N GLY A 23 -10.06 10.97 -1.97
CA GLY A 23 -9.20 9.78 -2.05
C GLY A 23 -9.40 8.82 -0.87
N LYS A 24 -9.63 9.34 0.34
CA LYS A 24 -9.95 8.50 1.52
C LYS A 24 -11.27 7.78 1.37
N GLU A 25 -12.32 8.50 0.95
CA GLU A 25 -13.63 7.88 0.69
C GLU A 25 -13.51 6.76 -0.36
N MET A 26 -12.77 7.01 -1.44
CA MET A 26 -12.51 6.01 -2.48
C MET A 26 -11.73 4.80 -1.94
N SER A 27 -10.72 5.02 -1.10
CA SER A 27 -9.94 3.95 -0.46
C SER A 27 -10.79 3.05 0.42
N GLU A 28 -11.70 3.64 1.20
CA GLU A 28 -12.66 2.91 2.02
C GLU A 28 -13.60 2.05 1.16
N ILE A 29 -14.09 2.60 0.04
CA ILE A 29 -14.92 1.87 -0.92
C ILE A 29 -14.15 0.69 -1.53
N LEU A 30 -12.90 0.90 -1.96
CA LEU A 30 -12.07 -0.15 -2.54
C LEU A 30 -11.78 -1.28 -1.54
N SER A 31 -11.44 -0.94 -0.29
CA SER A 31 -11.25 -1.93 0.78
C SER A 31 -12.55 -2.70 1.05
N TYR A 32 -13.69 -2.01 1.11
CA TYR A 32 -14.99 -2.65 1.30
C TYR A 32 -15.32 -3.62 0.15
N LEU A 33 -15.09 -3.22 -1.09
CA LEU A 33 -15.33 -4.07 -2.26
C LEU A 33 -14.41 -5.30 -2.25
N ALA A 34 -13.12 -5.11 -1.97
CA ALA A 34 -12.17 -6.21 -1.90
C ALA A 34 -12.60 -7.29 -0.90
N LYS A 35 -13.03 -6.88 0.30
CA LYS A 35 -13.57 -7.78 1.32
C LYS A 35 -14.88 -8.43 0.90
N SER A 36 -15.79 -7.66 0.30
CA SER A 36 -17.13 -8.13 -0.08
C SER A 36 -17.08 -9.19 -1.19
N TYR A 37 -16.14 -9.04 -2.12
CA TYR A 37 -15.91 -9.98 -3.21
C TYR A 37 -14.83 -11.02 -2.91
N ASN A 38 -14.29 -11.03 -1.67
CA ASN A 38 -13.23 -11.93 -1.22
C ASN A 38 -12.02 -11.97 -2.19
N CYS A 39 -11.61 -10.79 -2.67
CA CYS A 39 -10.50 -10.63 -3.60
C CYS A 39 -9.33 -9.89 -2.94
N ALA A 40 -8.12 -10.23 -3.35
CA ALA A 40 -6.93 -9.49 -2.94
C ALA A 40 -6.92 -8.11 -3.62
N LEU A 41 -6.48 -7.09 -2.90
CA LEU A 41 -6.36 -5.72 -3.43
C LEU A 41 -4.90 -5.31 -3.38
N LEU A 42 -4.27 -5.13 -4.53
CA LEU A 42 -2.93 -4.60 -4.67
C LEU A 42 -3.00 -3.16 -5.16
N MET A 43 -2.54 -2.22 -4.33
CA MET A 43 -2.50 -0.80 -4.65
C MET A 43 -1.05 -0.32 -4.71
N ILE A 44 -0.69 0.37 -5.78
CA ILE A 44 0.58 1.10 -5.88
C ILE A 44 0.28 2.58 -5.64
N ASN A 45 0.82 3.15 -4.56
CA ASN A 45 0.55 4.52 -4.14
C ASN A 45 1.84 5.24 -3.75
N HIS A 46 1.80 6.56 -3.90
CA HIS A 46 2.85 7.46 -3.40
C HIS A 46 2.42 8.29 -2.19
N VAL A 47 1.17 8.14 -1.74
CA VAL A 47 0.59 8.90 -0.63
C VAL A 47 0.17 7.93 0.46
N ASP A 48 0.99 7.82 1.51
CA ASP A 48 0.80 6.88 2.60
C ASP A 48 -0.57 7.05 3.27
N THR A 49 -1.06 8.29 3.45
CA THR A 49 -2.29 8.59 4.18
C THR A 49 -3.58 8.06 3.54
N LEU A 50 -3.50 7.59 2.30
CA LEU A 50 -4.63 7.02 1.55
C LEU A 50 -4.68 5.49 1.64
N ASP A 51 -3.64 4.83 2.14
CA ASP A 51 -3.67 3.38 2.26
C ASP A 51 -4.61 2.93 3.40
N PRO A 52 -5.37 1.84 3.22
CA PRO A 52 -6.23 1.28 4.26
C PRO A 52 -5.40 0.90 5.50
N PRO A 53 -5.85 1.20 6.74
CA PRO A 53 -5.14 0.87 7.97
C PRO A 53 -4.78 -0.63 8.12
N GLU A 54 -5.65 -1.50 7.61
CA GLU A 54 -5.49 -2.96 7.65
C GLU A 54 -4.59 -3.52 6.54
N ALA A 55 -4.17 -2.71 5.58
CA ALA A 55 -3.34 -3.17 4.47
C ALA A 55 -1.93 -3.53 4.95
N THR A 56 -1.33 -4.53 4.32
CA THR A 56 0.11 -4.80 4.44
C THR A 56 0.84 -3.89 3.47
N ALA A 57 1.62 -2.95 3.99
CA ALA A 57 2.46 -2.06 3.19
C ALA A 57 3.82 -2.70 2.88
N TYR A 58 4.26 -2.51 1.64
CA TYR A 58 5.58 -2.87 1.13
C TYR A 58 6.28 -1.60 0.71
N VAL A 59 7.37 -1.27 1.39
CA VAL A 59 8.19 -0.09 1.07
C VAL A 59 9.33 -0.52 0.16
N PHE A 60 9.41 0.07 -1.02
CA PHE A 60 10.49 -0.18 -1.99
C PHE A 60 11.58 0.87 -1.84
N GLY A 61 12.82 0.39 -1.70
CA GLY A 61 14.00 1.24 -1.70
C GLY A 61 14.27 1.84 -3.08
N GLU A 62 14.95 2.99 -3.08
CA GLU A 62 15.41 3.67 -4.29
C GLU A 62 16.30 2.78 -5.16
N SER A 63 16.35 3.09 -6.46
CA SER A 63 17.30 2.51 -7.41
C SER A 63 17.29 0.97 -7.48
N GLY A 64 16.15 0.33 -7.21
CA GLY A 64 16.01 -1.12 -7.35
C GLY A 64 16.59 -1.93 -6.20
N LYS A 65 16.80 -1.34 -5.01
CA LYS A 65 17.26 -2.05 -3.80
C LYS A 65 16.27 -3.06 -3.21
N GLY A 66 15.14 -3.28 -3.88
CA GLY A 66 14.08 -4.19 -3.46
C GLY A 66 13.23 -3.62 -2.32
N ILE A 67 12.53 -4.51 -1.62
CA ILE A 67 11.68 -4.13 -0.48
C ILE A 67 12.57 -3.85 0.72
N VAL A 68 12.38 -2.72 1.40
CA VAL A 68 13.20 -2.29 2.54
C VAL A 68 12.45 -2.33 3.87
N GLU A 69 11.12 -2.36 3.82
CA GLU A 69 10.25 -2.49 4.99
C GLU A 69 8.94 -3.14 4.57
N ILE A 70 8.38 -3.97 5.47
CA ILE A 70 7.08 -4.60 5.32
C ILE A 70 6.37 -4.52 6.66
N GLY A 71 5.11 -4.11 6.67
CA GLY A 71 4.32 -4.08 7.89
C GLY A 71 2.89 -3.63 7.64
N ARG A 72 2.02 -3.80 8.62
CA ARG A 72 0.66 -3.28 8.54
C ARG A 72 0.67 -1.75 8.62
N VAL A 73 -0.13 -1.10 7.79
CA VAL A 73 -0.21 0.37 7.70
C VAL A 73 -0.51 1.00 9.05
N ASP A 74 -1.47 0.48 9.81
CA ASP A 74 -1.82 1.00 11.13
C ASP A 74 -0.68 0.95 12.15
N VAL A 75 0.15 -0.10 12.11
CA VAL A 75 1.35 -0.25 12.96
C VAL A 75 2.46 0.67 12.48
N LEU A 76 2.73 0.68 11.17
CA LEU A 76 3.80 1.47 10.57
C LEU A 76 3.58 2.98 10.77
N ARG A 77 2.33 3.45 10.74
CA ARG A 77 1.98 4.86 11.00
C ARG A 77 2.25 5.32 12.44
N GLN A 78 2.29 4.39 13.38
CA GLN A 78 2.56 4.68 14.80
C GLN A 78 4.04 4.60 15.15
N SER A 79 4.89 4.17 14.21
CA SER A 79 6.32 4.01 14.43
C SER A 79 7.08 5.21 13.91
N ASP A 80 7.77 5.93 14.81
CA ASP A 80 8.64 7.05 14.46
C ASP A 80 9.84 6.64 13.58
N ASP A 81 10.19 5.36 13.55
CA ASP A 81 11.32 4.85 12.78
C ASP A 81 10.96 4.33 11.39
N SER A 82 9.67 4.20 11.11
CA SER A 82 9.10 3.61 9.88
C SER A 82 9.45 4.41 8.63
N LEU A 83 10.05 3.74 7.65
CA LEU A 83 10.34 4.32 6.34
C LEU A 83 9.05 4.57 5.56
N TYR A 84 7.99 3.80 5.81
CA TYR A 84 6.68 4.01 5.20
C TYR A 84 6.14 5.44 5.44
N VAL A 85 6.25 5.97 6.67
CA VAL A 85 5.81 7.34 6.99
C VAL A 85 6.81 8.38 6.50
N HIS A 86 8.10 8.07 6.64
CA HIS A 86 9.19 8.95 6.24
C HIS A 86 9.56 8.85 4.76
N THR A 87 8.78 8.16 3.94
CA THR A 87 9.04 8.09 2.48
C THR A 87 8.94 9.49 1.85
N LEU A 88 8.18 10.40 2.47
CA LEU A 88 8.16 11.84 2.13
C LEU A 88 9.40 12.61 2.63
N PHE A 89 10.14 12.06 3.59
CA PHE A 89 11.29 12.64 4.27
C PHE A 89 12.52 11.74 4.12
N GLU A 90 13.15 11.77 2.93
CA GLU A 90 14.39 11.06 2.52
C GLU A 90 15.15 10.32 3.65
N LYS A 91 14.64 9.16 4.06
CA LYS A 91 15.36 8.22 4.96
C LYS A 91 15.77 7.04 4.11
N THR A 92 17.04 6.94 3.77
CA THR A 92 17.55 5.86 2.92
C THR A 92 17.69 4.57 3.72
N ALA A 93 16.99 3.51 3.32
CA ALA A 93 17.26 2.17 3.81
C ALA A 93 18.45 1.51 3.10
N GLN A 94 19.20 0.71 3.86
CA GLN A 94 20.35 -0.07 3.36
C GLN A 94 20.09 -1.57 3.29
N ASN A 95 19.00 -2.09 3.91
CA ASN A 95 18.72 -3.52 3.98
C ASN A 95 17.48 -3.91 3.17
N THR A 96 17.57 -5.05 2.48
CA THR A 96 16.46 -5.67 1.74
C THR A 96 15.76 -6.72 2.61
N VAL A 97 14.43 -6.72 2.58
CA VAL A 97 13.55 -7.71 3.22
C VAL A 97 12.99 -8.64 2.15
N ILE A 98 12.99 -9.95 2.41
CA ILE A 98 12.34 -10.95 1.53
C ILE A 98 10.97 -11.27 2.12
N PRO A 99 9.86 -10.99 1.41
CA PRO A 99 8.53 -11.30 1.90
C PRO A 99 8.24 -12.80 1.93
N GLN A 100 7.56 -13.25 2.98
CA GLN A 100 6.80 -14.50 3.01
C GLN A 100 5.33 -14.13 3.12
N HIS A 101 4.58 -14.19 2.02
CA HIS A 101 3.21 -13.67 1.94
C HIS A 101 2.24 -14.69 1.34
N ARG A 102 0.95 -14.57 1.70
CA ARG A 102 -0.18 -15.32 1.14
C ARG A 102 -1.09 -14.40 0.32
N TRP A 103 -1.54 -14.87 -0.84
CA TRP A 103 -2.23 -14.05 -1.85
C TRP A 103 -3.69 -13.65 -1.54
N ASP A 104 -4.12 -13.71 -0.28
CA ASP A 104 -5.50 -13.46 0.17
C ASP A 104 -5.70 -12.15 0.95
N GLU A 105 -4.76 -11.19 0.87
CA GLU A 105 -4.78 -9.95 1.67
C GLU A 105 -4.87 -8.66 0.84
N ILE A 106 -5.13 -7.54 1.53
CA ILE A 106 -5.00 -6.18 0.99
C ILE A 106 -3.53 -5.75 1.14
N VAL A 107 -2.93 -5.33 0.03
CA VAL A 107 -1.53 -4.96 -0.08
C VAL A 107 -1.41 -3.54 -0.63
N ALA A 108 -0.64 -2.70 0.06
CA ALA A 108 -0.21 -1.39 -0.42
C ALA A 108 1.29 -1.46 -0.77
N MET A 109 1.67 -0.90 -1.91
CA MET A 109 3.05 -0.75 -2.33
C MET A 109 3.38 0.74 -2.38
N THR A 110 4.38 1.14 -1.60
CA THR A 110 4.93 2.50 -1.63
C THR A 110 6.36 2.47 -2.12
N LYS A 111 6.72 3.43 -2.98
CA LYS A 111 8.07 3.55 -3.53
C LYS A 111 8.72 4.82 -3.01
N ILE A 112 9.90 4.66 -2.40
CA ILE A 112 10.78 5.78 -2.05
C ILE A 112 11.33 6.37 -3.35
N ARG A 113 11.14 7.68 -3.54
CA ARG A 113 11.60 8.42 -4.72
C ARG A 113 13.09 8.72 -4.63
#